data_AF-A0A649UB40-F1
#
_entry.id   AF-A0A649UB40-F1
#
_cell.length_a   1.000
_cell.length_b   1.000
_cell.length_c   1.000
_cell.angle_alpha   90.00
_cell.angle_beta   90.00
_cell.angle_gamma   90.00
#
_symmetry.space_group_name_H-M   'P 1'
#
loop_
_entity.id
_entity.type
_entity.pdbx_description
1 polymer ?
#
loop_
_entity_poly.entity_id
_entity_poly.type
_entity_poly.pdbx_seq_one_letter_code
_entity_poly.pdbx_strand_id
1 'polypeptide(L)'
;MTVAVSFLMLVILLSMIYTILHQLTSSSSSMSSASPFECGFEPMSSMRSPFSTKFFTLVVLFVVFDVEITLFFPLILNLSLVCDLYSMMALLTILVLLLGGLYWEITQDMVSWSKFEDSLYESS
;
A
#
# COMPACT_ATOMS: atom_id res chain seq x y z
N MET A 1 -21.07 1.67 -22.21
CA MET A 1 -20.47 1.08 -23.44
C MET A 1 -19.25 1.87 -23.91
N THR A 2 -19.32 3.20 -24.04
CA THR A 2 -18.17 4.05 -24.42
C THR A 2 -16.95 3.89 -23.48
N VAL A 3 -17.16 3.91 -22.15
CA VAL A 3 -16.08 3.75 -21.16
C VAL A 3 -15.38 2.39 -21.25
N ALA A 4 -16.15 1.32 -21.46
CA ALA A 4 -15.60 -0.03 -21.61
C ALA A 4 -14.76 -0.14 -22.90
N VAL A 5 -15.23 0.46 -24.00
CA VAL A 5 -14.51 0.50 -25.27
C VAL A 5 -13.22 1.32 -25.13
N SER A 6 -13.23 2.47 -24.47
CA SER A 6 -12.01 3.27 -24.27
C SER A 6 -10.96 2.53 -23.42
N PHE A 7 -11.38 1.78 -22.41
CA PHE A 7 -10.46 0.97 -21.60
C PHE A 7 -9.83 -0.15 -22.42
N LEU A 8 -10.64 -0.86 -23.22
CA LEU A 8 -10.15 -1.90 -24.14
C LEU A 8 -9.13 -1.35 -25.14
N MET A 9 -9.40 -0.18 -25.73
CA MET A 9 -8.46 0.45 -26.67
C MET A 9 -7.13 0.80 -25.99
N LEU A 10 -7.15 1.25 -24.74
CA LEU A 10 -5.94 1.57 -23.97
C LEU A 10 -5.11 0.32 -23.66
N VAL A 11 -5.75 -0.79 -23.25
CA VAL A 11 -5.06 -2.06 -23.00
C VAL A 11 -4.38 -2.59 -24.27
N ILE A 12 -5.10 -2.56 -25.40
CA ILE A 12 -4.55 -3.00 -26.69
C ILE A 12 -3.35 -2.13 -27.07
N LEU A 13 -3.48 -0.81 -26.95
CA LEU A 13 -2.40 0.13 -27.27
C LEU A 13 -1.14 -0.12 -26.42
N LEU A 14 -1.28 -0.28 -25.10
CA LEU A 14 -0.16 -0.57 -24.20
C LEU A 14 0.51 -1.92 -24.54
N SER A 15 -0.27 -2.95 -24.86
CA SER A 15 0.27 -4.25 -25.26
C SER A 15 1.05 -4.18 -26.57
N MET A 16 0.56 -3.42 -27.56
CA MET A 16 1.23 -3.22 -28.84
C MET A 16 2.56 -2.50 -28.65
N ILE A 17 2.57 -1.43 -27.85
CA ILE A 17 3.80 -0.70 -27.52
C ILE A 17 4.83 -1.63 -26.86
N TYR A 18 4.40 -2.43 -25.86
CA TYR A 18 5.28 -3.38 -25.19
C TYR A 18 5.89 -4.39 -26.16
N THR A 19 5.09 -4.99 -27.04
CA THR A 19 5.58 -6.00 -27.99
C THR A 19 6.55 -5.42 -29.02
N ILE A 20 6.29 -4.21 -29.53
CA ILE A 20 7.20 -3.51 -30.45
C ILE A 20 8.53 -3.21 -29.75
N LEU A 21 8.49 -2.65 -28.53
CA LEU A 21 9.70 -2.38 -27.75
C LEU A 21 10.51 -3.64 -27.47
N HIS A 22 9.85 -4.74 -27.09
CA HIS A 22 10.50 -6.02 -26.84
C HIS A 22 11.20 -6.57 -28.09
N GLN A 23 10.55 -6.50 -29.27
CA GLN A 23 11.16 -6.95 -30.53
C GLN A 23 12.37 -6.09 -30.94
N LEU A 24 12.36 -4.79 -30.63
CA LEU A 24 13.48 -3.90 -30.90
C LEU A 24 14.68 -4.16 -29.98
N THR A 25 14.45 -4.58 -28.73
CA THR A 25 15.51 -4.73 -27.71
C THR A 25 16.00 -6.17 -27.51
N SER A 26 15.27 -7.19 -27.96
CA SER A 26 15.59 -8.60 -27.68
C SER A 26 16.90 -9.11 -28.32
N SER A 27 17.55 -8.32 -29.18
CA SER A 27 18.78 -8.72 -29.87
C SER A 27 20.06 -8.57 -29.05
N SER A 28 20.02 -7.88 -27.89
CA SER A 28 21.22 -7.49 -27.12
C SER A 28 21.27 -8.01 -25.67
N SER A 29 20.44 -8.99 -25.29
CA SER A 29 20.42 -9.51 -23.91
C SER A 29 21.63 -10.40 -23.60
N SER A 30 22.60 -9.89 -22.83
CA SER A 30 23.70 -10.66 -22.24
C SER A 30 23.27 -11.30 -20.92
N MET A 31 23.90 -12.42 -20.51
CA MET A 31 23.60 -13.11 -19.25
C MET A 31 23.72 -12.19 -18.01
N SER A 32 24.64 -11.22 -18.04
CA SER A 32 24.83 -10.22 -16.99
C SER A 32 23.73 -9.17 -16.91
N SER A 33 22.98 -8.94 -17.99
CA SER A 33 21.78 -8.10 -17.97
C SER A 33 20.56 -8.81 -17.36
N ALA A 34 20.62 -10.15 -17.25
CA ALA A 34 19.55 -10.97 -16.68
C ALA A 34 19.73 -11.25 -15.18
N SER A 35 20.91 -10.99 -14.61
CA SER A 35 21.17 -11.11 -13.17
C SER A 35 20.70 -9.87 -12.40
N PRO A 36 20.19 -10.02 -11.16
CA PRO A 36 19.80 -8.88 -10.34
C PRO A 36 20.99 -7.96 -10.05
N PHE A 37 20.78 -6.65 -10.17
CA PHE A 37 21.82 -5.66 -9.92
C PHE A 37 22.00 -5.43 -8.41
N GLU A 38 23.09 -5.93 -7.85
CA GLU A 38 23.48 -5.68 -6.45
C GLU A 38 24.85 -4.98 -6.41
N CYS A 39 24.91 -3.78 -7.00
CA CYS A 39 26.13 -2.96 -7.11
C CYS A 39 27.31 -3.65 -7.83
N GLY A 40 27.03 -4.60 -8.73
CA GLY A 40 28.04 -5.37 -9.46
C GLY A 40 28.51 -6.64 -8.75
N PHE A 41 27.90 -6.99 -7.61
CA PHE A 41 28.14 -8.25 -6.91
C PHE A 41 27.06 -9.28 -7.24
N GLU A 42 27.40 -10.57 -7.07
CA GLU A 42 26.40 -11.63 -7.07
C GLU A 42 25.53 -11.51 -5.80
N PRO A 43 24.22 -11.78 -5.91
CA PRO A 43 23.32 -11.57 -4.79
C PRO A 43 23.66 -12.46 -3.61
N MET A 44 23.93 -11.86 -2.45
CA MET A 44 24.31 -12.56 -1.22
C MET A 44 23.13 -13.28 -0.56
N SER A 45 21.91 -12.86 -0.88
CA SER A 45 20.69 -13.46 -0.35
C SER A 45 19.58 -13.44 -1.40
N SER A 46 18.59 -14.32 -1.25
CA SER A 46 17.42 -14.28 -2.11
C SER A 46 16.63 -12.98 -1.87
N MET A 47 16.10 -12.37 -2.92
CA MET A 47 15.20 -11.20 -2.86
C MET A 47 13.93 -11.41 -1.99
N ARG A 48 13.67 -12.63 -1.52
CA ARG A 48 12.49 -13.00 -0.70
C ARG A 48 12.84 -13.20 0.77
N SER A 49 13.81 -12.45 1.30
CA SER A 49 14.02 -12.42 2.74
C SER A 49 12.75 -11.88 3.44
N PRO A 50 12.41 -12.39 4.63
CA PRO A 50 11.27 -11.90 5.38
C PRO A 50 11.46 -10.40 5.65
N PHE A 51 10.49 -9.64 5.17
CA PHE A 51 10.46 -8.19 5.29
C PHE A 51 10.10 -7.78 6.74
N SER A 52 10.44 -6.54 7.12
CA SER A 52 10.22 -6.03 8.48
C SER A 52 8.76 -6.14 8.93
N THR A 53 8.54 -6.70 10.12
CA THR A 53 7.21 -6.85 10.73
C THR A 53 6.50 -5.51 10.94
N LYS A 54 7.25 -4.41 11.10
CA LYS A 54 6.67 -3.07 11.31
C LYS A 54 5.85 -2.59 10.11
N PHE A 55 6.34 -2.80 8.89
CA PHE A 55 5.56 -2.38 7.72
C PHE A 55 4.43 -3.36 7.38
N PHE A 56 4.51 -4.61 7.83
CA PHE A 56 3.32 -5.47 7.81
C PHE A 56 2.18 -4.89 8.67
N THR A 57 2.48 -4.39 9.89
CA THR A 57 1.47 -3.75 10.74
C THR A 57 0.84 -2.53 10.06
N LEU A 58 1.64 -1.69 9.41
CA LEU A 58 1.14 -0.54 8.64
C LEU A 58 0.17 -0.94 7.52
N VAL A 59 0.46 -2.04 6.81
CA VAL A 59 -0.44 -2.56 5.76
C VAL A 59 -1.78 -3.01 6.34
N VAL A 60 -1.76 -3.72 7.47
CA VAL A 60 -2.99 -4.16 8.15
C VAL A 60 -3.79 -2.96 8.64
N LEU A 61 -3.16 -1.96 9.28
CA LEU A 61 -3.82 -0.74 9.71
C LEU A 61 -4.44 0.02 8.52
N PHE A 62 -3.74 0.13 7.39
CA PHE A 62 -4.27 0.76 6.18
C PHE A 62 -5.54 0.04 5.67
N VAL A 63 -5.54 -1.29 5.64
CA VAL A 63 -6.70 -2.08 5.20
C VAL A 63 -7.92 -1.87 6.11
N VAL A 64 -7.72 -1.85 7.43
CA VAL A 64 -8.81 -1.61 8.39
C VAL A 64 -9.37 -0.19 8.22
N PHE A 65 -8.49 0.81 8.15
CA PHE A 65 -8.88 2.21 7.99
C PHE A 65 -9.60 2.49 6.66
N ASP A 66 -9.19 1.85 5.56
CA ASP A 66 -9.85 1.99 4.25
C ASP A 66 -11.29 1.44 4.26
N VAL A 67 -11.51 0.31 4.95
CA VAL A 67 -12.85 -0.25 5.14
C VAL A 67 -13.72 0.68 5.99
N GLU A 68 -13.18 1.26 7.06
CA GLU A 68 -13.91 2.19 7.91
C GLU A 68 -14.30 3.50 7.18
N ILE A 69 -13.43 4.05 6.33
CA ILE A 69 -13.78 5.20 5.48
C ILE A 69 -14.87 4.84 4.47
N THR A 70 -14.81 3.64 3.90
CA THR A 70 -15.85 3.18 2.95
C THR A 70 -17.22 3.09 3.62
N LEU A 71 -17.27 2.69 4.91
CA LEU A 71 -18.50 2.72 5.71
C LEU A 71 -18.98 4.14 6.04
N PHE A 72 -18.07 5.11 6.11
CA PHE A 72 -18.39 6.52 6.37
C PHE A 72 -18.97 7.23 5.12
N PHE A 73 -18.57 6.82 3.91
CA PHE A 73 -19.00 7.42 2.64
C PHE A 73 -20.53 7.55 2.44
N PRO A 74 -21.37 6.51 2.62
CA PRO A 74 -22.82 6.63 2.43
C PRO A 74 -23.50 7.60 3.41
N LEU A 75 -22.92 7.82 4.59
CA LEU A 75 -23.41 8.77 5.58
C LEU A 75 -23.15 10.22 5.15
N ILE A 76 -22.01 10.50 4.49
CA ILE A 76 -21.71 11.83 3.93
C ILE A 76 -22.68 12.14 2.78
N LEU A 77 -22.90 11.18 1.89
CA LEU A 77 -23.71 11.40 0.68
C LEU A 77 -25.18 11.70 1.00
N ASN A 78 -25.71 11.18 2.11
CA ASN A 78 -27.08 11.37 2.52
C ASN A 78 -27.15 12.09 3.87
N LEU A 79 -26.95 13.41 3.86
CA LEU A 79 -27.03 14.23 5.07
C LEU A 79 -28.40 14.15 5.77
N SER A 80 -29.46 13.77 5.05
CA SER A 80 -30.79 13.52 5.61
C SER A 80 -30.86 12.28 6.49
N LEU A 81 -30.00 11.27 6.27
CA LEU A 81 -29.90 10.10 7.14
C LEU A 81 -29.36 10.51 8.51
N VAL A 82 -28.41 11.45 8.54
CA VAL A 82 -27.74 11.97 9.74
C VAL A 82 -28.72 12.66 10.71
N CYS A 83 -29.92 13.05 10.26
CA CYS A 83 -30.94 13.61 11.14
C CYS A 83 -31.60 12.56 12.07
N ASP A 84 -31.46 11.27 11.77
CA ASP A 84 -31.99 10.20 12.63
C ASP A 84 -31.02 9.90 13.79
N LEU A 85 -31.53 9.80 15.02
CA LEU A 85 -30.75 9.51 16.22
C LEU A 85 -29.95 8.20 16.09
N TYR A 86 -30.51 7.20 15.40
CA TYR A 86 -29.83 5.93 15.16
C TYR A 86 -28.57 6.10 14.31
N SER A 87 -28.65 6.87 13.23
CA SER A 87 -27.52 7.11 12.33
C SER A 87 -26.41 7.92 13.03
N MET A 88 -26.78 8.88 13.88
CA MET A 88 -25.83 9.67 14.68
C MET A 88 -25.07 8.81 15.67
N MET A 89 -25.77 7.89 16.35
CA MET A 89 -25.12 6.94 17.25
C MET A 89 -24.19 5.99 16.47
N ALA A 90 -24.63 5.49 15.31
CA ALA A 90 -23.78 4.66 14.46
C ALA A 90 -22.50 5.40 14.03
N LEU A 91 -22.61 6.67 13.63
CA LEU A 91 -21.46 7.51 13.24
C LEU A 91 -20.50 7.73 14.42
N LEU A 92 -21.03 8.03 15.60
CA LEU A 92 -20.21 8.16 16.83
C LEU A 92 -19.49 6.85 17.17
N THR A 93 -20.17 5.70 17.05
CA THR A 93 -19.54 4.40 17.33
C THR A 93 -18.39 4.10 16.37
N ILE A 94 -18.55 4.37 15.07
CA ILE A 94 -17.49 4.17 14.08
C ILE A 94 -16.32 5.12 14.35
N LEU A 95 -16.59 6.39 14.66
CA LEU A 95 -15.55 7.36 14.98
C LEU A 95 -14.74 6.99 16.22
N VAL A 96 -15.41 6.50 17.28
CA VAL A 96 -14.75 6.05 18.51
C VAL A 96 -13.89 4.81 18.25
N LEU A 97 -14.35 3.87 17.44
CA LEU A 97 -13.57 2.69 17.06
C LEU A 97 -12.31 3.09 16.28
N LEU A 98 -12.44 3.98 15.31
CA LEU A 98 -11.33 4.48 14.49
C LEU A 98 -10.27 5.18 15.34
N LEU A 99 -10.68 6.16 16.16
CA LEU A 99 -9.76 6.91 17.01
C LEU A 99 -9.17 6.06 18.14
N GLY A 100 -9.98 5.18 18.73
CA GLY A 100 -9.56 4.28 19.81
C GLY A 100 -8.56 3.23 19.33
N GLY A 101 -8.81 2.61 18.18
CA GLY A 101 -7.91 1.65 17.56
C GLY A 101 -6.57 2.27 17.19
N LEU A 102 -6.59 3.45 16.55
CA LEU A 102 -5.37 4.19 16.22
C LEU A 102 -4.58 4.60 17.47
N TYR A 103 -5.27 5.09 18.51
CA TYR A 103 -4.62 5.45 19.76
C TYR A 103 -3.93 4.23 20.40
N TRP A 104 -4.61 3.09 20.46
CA TRP A 104 -4.04 1.87 21.02
C TRP A 104 -2.78 1.45 20.26
N GLU A 105 -2.80 1.47 18.93
CA GLU A 105 -1.64 1.07 18.13
C GLU A 105 -0.43 2.02 18.31
N ILE A 106 -0.68 3.32 18.45
CA ILE A 106 0.37 4.30 18.76
C ILE A 106 0.96 4.03 20.15
N THR A 107 0.15 3.71 21.16
CA THR A 107 0.67 3.40 22.50
C THR A 107 1.50 2.11 22.55
N GLN A 108 1.30 1.19 21.61
CA GLN A 108 2.09 -0.04 21.51
C GLN A 108 3.42 0.15 20.76
N ASP A 109 3.76 1.38 20.35
CA ASP A 109 4.98 1.69 19.60
C ASP A 109 5.15 0.86 18.31
N MET A 110 4.06 0.29 17.78
CA MET A 110 4.13 -0.54 16.57
C MET A 110 4.40 0.29 15.31
N VAL A 111 4.04 1.58 15.36
CA VAL A 111 4.22 2.56 14.28
C VAL A 111 5.54 3.33 14.40
N SER A 112 6.21 3.30 15.57
CA SER A 112 7.45 4.05 15.75
C SER A 112 8.61 3.34 15.03
N TRP A 113 9.31 4.11 14.19
CA TRP A 113 10.56 3.66 13.60
C TRP A 113 11.62 3.65 14.69
N SER A 114 12.45 2.60 14.72
CA SER A 114 13.62 2.61 15.59
C SER A 114 14.47 3.83 15.21
N LYS A 115 14.76 4.70 16.17
CA LYS A 115 15.84 5.67 16.01
C LYS A 115 17.11 4.86 15.85
N PHE A 116 17.62 4.79 14.63
CA PHE A 116 18.90 4.16 14.32
C PHE A 116 20.07 4.83 15.08
N GLU A 117 19.81 6.00 15.67
CA GLU A 117 20.76 6.79 16.48
C GLU A 117 21.14 6.12 17.81
N ASP A 118 20.25 5.38 18.48
CA ASP A 118 20.51 4.91 19.85
C ASP A 118 21.49 3.72 19.90
N SER A 119 21.62 2.95 18.81
CA SER A 119 22.58 1.84 18.72
C SER A 119 24.02 2.26 18.41
N LEU A 120 24.27 3.53 18.04
CA LEU A 120 25.61 4.03 17.75
C LEU A 120 26.32 4.62 18.97
N TYR A 121 25.58 4.99 20.03
CA TYR A 121 26.15 5.50 21.28
C TYR A 121 26.54 4.41 22.27
N GLU A 122 26.08 3.17 22.09
CA GLU A 122 26.46 2.02 22.93
C GLU A 122 27.70 1.27 22.41
N SER A 123 28.19 1.64 21.21
CA SER A 123 29.42 1.11 20.61
C SER A 123 30.58 2.10 20.57
N SER A 124 30.48 3.23 21.28
CA SER A 124 31.56 4.23 21.50
C SER A 124 31.88 4.35 22.98
#